data_AF-A0A9P0AX48-F1
#
_entry.id   AF-A0A9P0AX48-F1
#
_cell.length_a   1.000
_cell.length_b   1.000
_cell.length_c   1.000
_cell.angle_alpha   90.00
_cell.angle_beta   90.00
_cell.angle_gamma   90.00
#
_symmetry.space_group_name_H-M   'P 1'
#
loop_
_entity.id
_entity.type
_entity.pdbx_description
1 polymer ?
#
loop_
_entity_poly.entity_id
_entity_poly.type
_entity_poly.pdbx_seq_one_letter_code
_entity_poly.pdbx_strand_id
1 'polypeptide(L)'
;MSRRLLSALQYPNAKDVDCTKNFRQIVSWLNENHIKRPNKTLKNVNSQDWDKDFEQYKKELGCPIFKTNLEDLQWILGYAIQNETINNKEKYIKHAVENLKICNVPDVVTENPLDKLDFHCPEFDTGIKELAKVLDITPHPDPLVTLKSVRNVISKRLSPSAVENPKEHILTGTPISFSRC
;
A
#
# COMPACT_ATOMS: atom_id res chain seq x y z
N MET A 1 -4.74 26.73 -11.56
CA MET A 1 -4.99 25.27 -11.63
C MET A 1 -4.97 24.75 -13.06
N SER A 2 -5.77 25.34 -13.97
CA SER A 2 -5.98 24.86 -15.34
C SER A 2 -4.71 24.62 -16.17
N ARG A 3 -3.67 25.48 -16.06
CA ARG A 3 -2.38 25.29 -16.77
C ARG A 3 -1.65 24.01 -16.38
N ARG A 4 -1.68 23.62 -15.10
CA ARG A 4 -1.05 22.37 -14.62
C ARG A 4 -1.77 21.15 -15.19
N LEU A 5 -3.10 21.20 -15.24
CA LEU A 5 -3.94 20.14 -15.80
C LEU A 5 -3.72 20.00 -17.32
N LEU A 6 -3.64 21.12 -18.03
CA LEU A 6 -3.30 21.14 -19.46
C LEU A 6 -1.90 20.56 -19.73
N SER A 7 -0.92 20.88 -18.88
CA SER A 7 0.42 20.30 -18.98
C SER A 7 0.43 18.79 -18.72
N ALA A 8 -0.40 18.30 -17.79
CA ALA A 8 -0.51 16.87 -17.51
C ALA A 8 -1.11 16.12 -18.71
N LEU A 9 -2.11 16.71 -19.37
CA LEU A 9 -2.74 16.17 -20.57
C LEU A 9 -1.90 16.32 -21.85
N GLN A 10 -0.71 16.93 -21.76
CA GLN A 10 0.20 17.22 -22.88
C GLN A 10 -0.41 18.17 -23.95
N TYR A 11 -1.15 19.18 -23.52
CA TYR A 11 -1.69 20.21 -24.42
C TYR A 11 -0.55 21.02 -25.08
N PRO A 12 -0.60 21.26 -26.42
CA PRO A 12 0.37 22.12 -27.09
C PRO A 12 0.38 23.53 -26.47
N ASN A 13 1.56 24.02 -26.09
CA ASN A 13 1.75 25.34 -25.46
C ASN A 13 1.05 25.55 -24.10
N ALA A 14 0.85 24.50 -23.29
CA ALA A 14 0.18 24.57 -21.99
C ALA A 14 0.71 25.65 -21.00
N LYS A 15 1.94 26.13 -21.16
CA LYS A 15 2.57 27.13 -20.28
C LYS A 15 2.09 28.57 -20.55
N ASP A 16 1.86 28.92 -21.80
CA ASP A 16 1.57 30.30 -22.23
C ASP A 16 0.12 30.53 -22.68
N VAL A 17 -0.74 29.52 -22.55
CA VAL A 17 -2.13 29.60 -23.02
C VAL A 17 -3.02 30.40 -22.05
N ASP A 18 -3.66 31.44 -22.60
CA ASP A 18 -4.77 32.15 -21.96
C ASP A 18 -6.05 31.31 -22.02
N CYS A 19 -6.41 30.70 -20.89
CA CYS A 19 -7.56 29.80 -20.77
C CYS A 19 -8.92 30.46 -21.05
N THR A 20 -9.02 31.79 -20.88
CA THR A 20 -10.25 32.56 -21.16
C THR A 20 -10.44 32.82 -22.65
N LYS A 21 -9.36 33.21 -23.35
CA LYS A 21 -9.40 33.51 -24.79
C LYS A 21 -9.49 32.25 -25.64
N ASN A 22 -8.81 31.19 -25.21
CA ASN A 22 -8.72 29.93 -25.98
C ASN A 22 -9.69 28.86 -25.46
N PHE A 23 -10.69 29.22 -24.66
CA PHE A 23 -11.64 28.29 -24.03
C PHE A 23 -12.24 27.30 -25.04
N ARG A 24 -12.78 27.82 -26.15
CA ARG A 24 -13.42 26.99 -27.20
C ARG A 24 -12.43 26.04 -27.87
N GLN A 25 -11.20 26.48 -28.12
CA GLN A 25 -10.14 25.67 -28.72
C GLN A 25 -9.69 24.54 -27.78
N ILE A 26 -9.56 24.84 -26.48
CA ILE A 26 -9.18 23.86 -25.47
C ILE A 26 -10.26 22.79 -25.33
N VAL A 27 -11.54 23.17 -25.24
CA VAL A 27 -12.67 22.23 -25.15
C VAL A 27 -12.73 21.33 -26.38
N SER A 28 -12.54 21.90 -27.58
CA SER A 28 -12.52 21.14 -28.84
C SER A 28 -11.40 20.09 -28.84
N TRP A 29 -10.19 20.49 -28.45
CA TRP A 29 -9.04 19.59 -28.37
C TRP A 29 -9.23 18.47 -27.32
N LEU A 30 -9.79 18.79 -26.14
CA LEU A 30 -10.07 17.80 -25.10
C LEU A 30 -11.07 16.76 -25.58
N ASN A 31 -12.09 17.21 -26.32
CA ASN A 31 -13.09 16.31 -26.89
C ASN A 31 -12.46 15.32 -27.89
N GLU A 32 -11.56 15.79 -28.75
CA GLU A 32 -10.93 14.95 -29.77
C GLU A 32 -9.91 13.95 -29.18
N ASN A 33 -9.12 14.38 -28.19
CA ASN A 33 -7.97 13.58 -27.73
C ASN A 33 -8.27 12.71 -26.51
N HIS A 34 -9.04 13.22 -25.55
CA HIS A 34 -9.16 12.61 -24.21
C HIS A 34 -10.56 12.07 -23.89
N ILE A 35 -11.61 12.75 -24.34
CA ILE A 35 -13.00 12.36 -24.05
C ILE A 35 -13.57 11.47 -25.17
N LYS A 36 -13.14 11.67 -26.42
CA LYS A 36 -13.51 10.87 -27.62
C LYS A 36 -15.01 10.63 -27.77
N ARG A 37 -15.83 11.64 -27.47
CA ARG A 37 -17.28 11.58 -27.74
C ARG A 37 -17.58 11.96 -29.18
N PRO A 38 -18.59 11.34 -29.81
CA PRO A 38 -18.95 11.57 -31.22
C PRO A 38 -19.69 12.90 -31.45
N ASN A 39 -19.50 13.92 -30.61
CA ASN A 39 -20.19 15.18 -30.79
C ASN A 39 -19.39 16.07 -31.77
N LYS A 40 -19.71 15.95 -33.06
CA LYS A 40 -19.00 16.59 -34.19
C LYS A 40 -19.14 18.12 -34.20
N THR A 41 -20.14 18.68 -33.53
CA THR A 41 -20.49 20.11 -33.60
C THR A 41 -19.49 21.02 -32.89
N LEU A 42 -18.87 20.56 -31.80
CA LEU A 42 -17.85 21.34 -31.06
C LEU A 42 -16.48 21.46 -31.78
N LYS A 43 -16.32 20.89 -32.97
CA LYS A 43 -15.12 21.07 -33.80
C LYS A 43 -15.01 22.48 -34.37
N ASN A 44 -16.14 23.15 -34.61
CA ASN A 44 -16.14 24.49 -35.19
C ASN A 44 -16.19 25.57 -34.11
N VAL A 45 -15.01 26.03 -33.68
CA VAL A 45 -14.83 27.07 -32.66
C VAL A 45 -15.51 28.42 -33.00
N ASN A 46 -15.68 28.70 -34.30
CA ASN A 46 -16.26 29.95 -34.80
C ASN A 46 -17.77 29.84 -35.09
N SER A 47 -18.41 28.71 -34.74
CA SER A 47 -19.85 28.56 -34.94
C SER A 47 -20.64 29.54 -34.06
N GLN A 48 -21.70 30.11 -34.63
CA GLN A 48 -22.64 30.99 -33.90
C GLN A 48 -23.52 30.20 -32.92
N ASP A 49 -23.74 28.90 -33.17
CA ASP A 49 -24.49 28.00 -32.29
C ASP A 49 -23.60 27.26 -31.28
N TRP A 50 -22.31 27.59 -31.19
CA TRP A 50 -21.34 26.89 -30.33
C TRP A 50 -21.77 26.86 -28.85
N ASP A 51 -22.38 27.94 -28.36
CA ASP A 51 -22.82 28.01 -26.97
C ASP A 51 -23.98 27.04 -26.68
N LYS A 52 -24.89 26.82 -27.65
CA LYS A 52 -25.96 25.81 -27.54
C LYS A 52 -25.42 24.39 -27.61
N ASP A 53 -24.50 24.15 -28.55
CA ASP A 53 -23.81 22.86 -28.68
C ASP A 53 -23.04 22.53 -27.40
N PHE A 54 -22.44 23.54 -26.76
CA PHE A 54 -21.72 23.39 -25.51
C PHE A 54 -22.64 23.08 -24.33
N GLU A 55 -23.82 23.68 -24.24
CA GLU A 55 -24.83 23.30 -23.23
C GLU A 55 -25.30 21.85 -23.39
N GLN A 56 -25.53 21.41 -24.63
CA GLN A 56 -25.88 20.02 -24.89
C GLN A 56 -24.73 19.08 -24.49
N TYR A 57 -23.49 19.44 -24.84
CA TYR A 57 -22.30 18.69 -24.45
C TYR A 57 -22.15 18.58 -22.92
N LYS A 58 -22.41 19.66 -22.17
CA LYS A 58 -22.43 19.61 -20.70
C LYS A 58 -23.45 18.62 -20.17
N LYS A 59 -24.68 18.63 -20.72
CA LYS A 59 -25.74 17.70 -20.33
C LYS A 59 -25.33 16.25 -20.60
N GLU A 60 -24.76 15.98 -21.77
CA GLU A 60 -24.28 14.64 -22.11
C GLU A 60 -23.15 14.18 -21.19
N LEU A 61 -22.24 15.09 -20.80
CA LEU A 61 -21.16 14.79 -19.85
C LEU A 61 -21.63 14.63 -18.40
N GLY A 62 -22.86 15.07 -18.07
CA GLY A 62 -23.31 15.19 -16.68
C GLY A 62 -22.60 16.30 -15.91
N CYS A 63 -22.14 17.34 -16.62
CA CYS A 63 -21.47 18.49 -16.01
C CYS A 63 -22.47 19.30 -15.16
N PRO A 64 -22.16 19.62 -13.90
CA PRO A 64 -22.96 20.55 -13.10
C PRO A 64 -23.05 21.94 -13.73
N ILE A 65 -24.07 22.71 -13.36
CA ILE A 65 -24.26 24.07 -13.86
C ILE A 65 -23.36 25.01 -13.06
N PHE A 66 -22.38 25.62 -13.72
CA PHE A 66 -21.48 26.60 -13.13
C PHE A 66 -21.82 28.03 -13.56
N LYS A 67 -21.28 29.02 -12.81
CA LYS A 67 -21.53 30.45 -13.08
C LYS A 67 -20.50 31.02 -14.05
N THR A 68 -19.31 30.42 -14.11
CA THR A 68 -18.18 30.95 -14.88
C THR A 68 -17.65 29.92 -15.88
N ASN A 69 -17.36 30.36 -17.11
CA ASN A 69 -16.75 29.52 -18.15
C ASN A 69 -15.41 28.87 -17.71
N LEU A 70 -14.68 29.51 -16.78
CA LEU A 70 -13.46 28.95 -16.21
C LEU A 70 -13.72 27.75 -15.29
N GLU A 71 -14.83 27.76 -14.56
CA GLU A 71 -15.24 26.65 -13.70
C GLU A 71 -15.64 25.45 -14.57
N ASP A 72 -16.40 25.72 -15.64
CA ASP A 72 -16.72 24.71 -16.66
C ASP A 72 -15.44 24.09 -17.24
N LEU A 73 -14.47 24.93 -17.62
CA LEU A 73 -13.20 24.47 -18.17
C LEU A 73 -12.46 23.58 -17.16
N GLN A 74 -12.40 24.01 -15.90
CA GLN A 74 -11.71 23.28 -14.86
C GLN A 74 -12.36 21.93 -14.59
N TRP A 75 -13.70 21.86 -14.62
CA TRP A 75 -14.43 20.62 -14.46
C TRP A 75 -14.17 19.66 -15.62
N ILE A 76 -14.26 20.14 -16.87
CA ILE A 76 -14.02 19.33 -18.07
C ILE A 76 -12.57 18.82 -18.11
N LEU A 77 -11.59 19.65 -17.70
CA LEU A 77 -10.20 19.22 -17.56
C LEU A 77 -10.02 18.13 -16.51
N GLY A 78 -10.69 18.25 -15.36
CA GLY A 78 -10.71 17.22 -14.33
C GLY A 78 -11.31 15.91 -14.83
N TYR A 79 -12.42 16.00 -15.54
CA TYR A 79 -13.07 14.85 -16.17
C TYR A 79 -12.15 14.16 -17.19
N ALA A 80 -11.47 14.93 -18.04
CA ALA A 80 -10.52 14.39 -19.02
C ALA A 80 -9.35 13.63 -18.35
N ILE A 81 -8.78 14.20 -17.27
CA ILE A 81 -7.71 13.55 -16.49
C ILE A 81 -8.21 12.28 -15.82
N GLN A 82 -9.42 12.30 -15.26
CA GLN A 82 -10.01 11.10 -14.66
C GLN A 82 -10.15 10.00 -15.72
N ASN A 83 -10.63 10.36 -16.91
CA ASN A 83 -10.79 9.41 -18.02
C ASN A 83 -9.44 8.84 -18.48
N GLU A 84 -8.41 9.69 -18.59
CA GLU A 84 -7.05 9.27 -18.90
C GLU A 84 -6.47 8.34 -17.82
N THR A 85 -6.72 8.66 -16.54
CA THR A 85 -6.27 7.87 -15.40
C THR A 85 -6.95 6.51 -15.36
N ILE A 86 -8.25 6.44 -15.68
CA ILE A 86 -9.00 5.18 -15.76
C ILE A 86 -8.46 4.32 -16.92
N ASN A 87 -8.25 4.92 -18.09
CA ASN A 87 -7.72 4.21 -19.25
C ASN A 87 -6.30 3.67 -19.02
N ASN A 88 -5.47 4.42 -18.28
CA ASN A 88 -4.09 4.06 -17.98
C ASN A 88 -3.91 3.60 -16.52
N LYS A 89 -4.98 3.06 -15.90
CA LYS A 89 -5.03 2.75 -14.46
C LYS A 89 -3.85 1.88 -14.00
N GLU A 90 -3.47 0.88 -14.78
CA GLU A 90 -2.36 -0.02 -14.44
C GLU A 90 -1.01 0.71 -14.36
N LYS A 91 -0.76 1.66 -15.27
CA LYS A 91 0.47 2.45 -15.29
C LYS A 91 0.53 3.38 -14.07
N TYR A 92 -0.59 4.04 -13.77
CA TYR A 92 -0.65 4.97 -12.64
C TYR A 92 -0.62 4.26 -11.28
N ILE A 93 -1.23 3.07 -11.15
CA ILE A 93 -1.11 2.26 -9.93
C ILE A 93 0.33 1.80 -9.71
N LYS A 94 1.03 1.34 -10.75
CA LYS A 94 2.44 0.94 -10.64
C LYS A 94 3.31 2.09 -10.13
N HIS A 95 3.20 3.26 -10.75
CA HIS A 95 3.94 4.44 -10.30
C HIS A 95 3.51 4.94 -8.92
N ALA A 96 2.23 4.82 -8.54
CA ALA A 96 1.79 5.17 -7.18
C ALA A 96 2.40 4.22 -6.13
N VAL A 97 2.44 2.91 -6.40
CA VAL A 97 3.08 1.92 -5.52
C VAL A 97 4.60 2.14 -5.46
N GLU A 98 5.25 2.45 -6.58
CA GLU A 98 6.67 2.79 -6.62
C GLU A 98 6.98 4.07 -5.84
N ASN A 99 6.17 5.11 -5.97
CA ASN A 99 6.34 6.36 -5.23
C ASN A 99 6.05 6.22 -3.73
N LEU A 100 5.12 5.35 -3.34
CA LEU A 100 4.89 5.00 -1.93
C LEU A 100 6.06 4.20 -1.33
N LYS A 101 6.80 3.43 -2.12
CA LYS A 101 8.03 2.78 -1.67
C LYS A 101 9.17 3.79 -1.43
N ILE A 102 9.15 4.93 -2.12
CA ILE A 102 10.21 5.95 -2.04
C ILE A 102 9.91 6.98 -0.95
N CYS A 103 8.63 7.27 -0.69
CA CYS A 103 8.20 8.20 0.35
C CYS A 103 7.61 7.45 1.56
N ASN A 104 8.37 7.42 2.66
CA ASN A 104 7.94 7.05 4.03
C ASN A 104 7.79 5.57 4.39
N VAL A 105 8.87 4.82 4.23
CA VAL A 105 9.26 3.92 5.31
C VAL A 105 10.66 4.38 5.72
N PRO A 106 10.87 5.05 6.88
CA PRO A 106 12.21 4.98 7.46
C PRO A 106 12.50 3.49 7.52
N ASP A 107 13.64 3.08 6.99
CA ASP A 107 14.11 1.70 7.13
C ASP A 107 14.23 1.50 8.65
N VAL A 108 13.12 1.12 9.29
CA VAL A 108 13.10 0.63 10.65
C VAL A 108 13.75 -0.71 10.43
N VAL A 109 15.09 -0.68 10.40
CA VAL A 109 15.89 -1.75 10.93
C VAL A 109 15.29 -1.93 12.31
N THR A 110 14.32 -2.83 12.41
CA THR A 110 13.85 -3.35 13.67
C THR A 110 15.09 -4.04 14.20
N GLU A 111 16.00 -3.27 14.81
CA GLU A 111 17.11 -3.82 15.56
C GLU A 111 16.43 -4.78 16.52
N ASN A 112 16.62 -6.08 16.29
CA ASN A 112 15.97 -7.07 17.11
C ASN A 112 16.47 -6.77 18.52
N PRO A 113 15.59 -6.58 19.51
CA PRO A 113 16.02 -6.21 20.86
C PRO A 113 16.98 -7.24 21.48
N LEU A 114 17.08 -8.43 20.87
CA LEU A 114 18.03 -9.49 21.21
C LEU A 114 19.42 -9.31 20.60
N ASP A 115 19.61 -8.45 19.59
CA ASP A 115 20.90 -8.27 18.90
C ASP A 115 21.94 -7.57 19.79
N LYS A 116 21.50 -6.83 20.81
CA LYS A 116 22.36 -6.17 21.80
C LYS A 116 22.49 -6.97 23.11
N LEU A 117 22.00 -8.20 23.15
CA LEU A 117 22.06 -9.03 24.35
C LEU A 117 23.48 -9.55 24.55
N ASP A 118 24.04 -9.31 25.74
CA ASP A 118 25.32 -9.89 26.14
C ASP A 118 25.10 -11.30 26.73
N PHE A 119 25.59 -12.32 26.02
CA PHE A 119 25.49 -13.72 26.45
C PHE A 119 26.50 -14.11 27.53
N HIS A 120 27.44 -13.22 27.87
CA HIS A 120 28.50 -13.46 28.85
C HIS A 120 28.24 -12.76 30.19
N CYS A 121 27.15 -12.01 30.33
CA CYS A 121 26.83 -11.36 31.60
C CYS A 121 26.35 -12.38 32.65
N PRO A 122 26.67 -12.18 33.94
CA PRO A 122 26.27 -13.09 35.01
C PRO A 122 24.74 -13.13 35.21
N GLU A 123 24.03 -12.06 34.85
CA GLU A 123 22.57 -11.99 34.89
C GLU A 123 21.94 -12.98 33.90
N PHE A 124 22.54 -13.14 32.71
CA PHE A 124 22.04 -14.06 31.68
C PHE A 124 22.16 -15.53 32.13
N ASP A 125 23.30 -15.91 32.72
CA ASP A 125 23.51 -17.25 33.28
C ASP A 125 22.56 -17.54 34.45
N THR A 126 22.39 -16.56 35.35
CA THR A 126 21.46 -16.67 36.48
C THR A 126 20.02 -16.88 36.00
N GLY A 127 19.57 -16.09 35.01
CA GLY A 127 18.24 -16.23 34.43
C GLY A 127 18.01 -17.59 33.75
N ILE A 128 19.01 -18.12 33.05
CA ILE A 128 18.92 -19.47 32.45
C ILE A 128 18.83 -20.54 33.52
N LYS A 129 19.62 -20.44 34.61
CA LYS A 129 19.59 -21.41 35.72
C LYS A 129 18.26 -21.41 36.44
N GLU A 130 17.66 -20.25 36.67
CA GLU A 130 16.32 -20.12 37.24
C GLU A 130 15.27 -20.75 36.33
N LEU A 131 15.34 -20.49 35.02
CA LEU A 131 14.42 -21.06 34.05
C LEU A 131 14.55 -22.60 33.95
N ALA A 132 15.78 -23.11 34.01
CA ALA A 132 16.04 -24.55 34.06
C ALA A 132 15.48 -25.18 35.35
N LYS A 133 15.58 -24.49 36.49
CA LYS A 133 15.00 -24.95 37.76
C LYS A 133 13.48 -25.01 37.72
N VAL A 134 12.81 -24.03 37.10
CA VAL A 134 11.35 -24.02 36.94
C VAL A 134 10.87 -25.18 36.07
N LEU A 135 11.63 -25.54 35.04
CA LEU A 135 11.30 -26.60 34.10
C LEU A 135 11.85 -27.99 34.49
N ASP A 136 12.48 -28.09 35.67
CA ASP A 136 13.14 -29.32 36.17
C ASP A 136 14.16 -29.91 35.18
N ILE A 137 15.02 -29.05 34.64
CA ILE A 137 16.08 -29.40 33.67
C ILE A 137 17.43 -29.35 34.38
N THR A 138 18.25 -30.39 34.21
CA THR A 138 19.63 -30.42 34.71
C THR A 138 20.47 -29.36 33.99
N PRO A 139 21.05 -28.38 34.72
CA PRO A 139 21.86 -27.34 34.11
C PRO A 139 23.21 -27.89 33.61
N HIS A 140 23.64 -27.41 32.45
CA HIS A 140 24.93 -27.72 31.84
C HIS A 140 25.98 -26.63 32.18
N PRO A 141 27.29 -26.95 32.23
CA PRO A 141 28.34 -25.95 32.44
C PRO A 141 28.35 -24.78 31.44
N ASP A 142 27.84 -25.03 30.23
CA ASP A 142 27.59 -24.01 29.20
C ASP A 142 26.12 -23.52 29.27
N PRO A 143 25.88 -22.24 29.58
CA PRO A 143 24.53 -21.65 29.65
C PRO A 143 23.75 -21.75 28.34
N LEU A 144 24.41 -21.66 27.18
CA LEU A 144 23.73 -21.72 25.88
C LEU A 144 23.15 -23.10 25.58
N VAL A 145 23.85 -24.15 26.03
CA VAL A 145 23.38 -25.53 25.93
C VAL A 145 22.16 -25.75 26.84
N THR A 146 22.18 -25.15 28.03
CA THR A 146 21.04 -25.17 28.95
C THR A 146 19.84 -24.44 28.34
N LEU A 147 20.03 -23.25 27.76
CA LEU A 147 18.97 -22.48 27.10
C LEU A 147 18.39 -23.23 25.89
N LYS A 148 19.22 -23.91 25.10
CA LYS A 148 18.75 -24.77 23.99
C LYS A 148 17.86 -25.90 24.49
N SER A 149 18.20 -26.48 25.64
CA SER A 149 17.43 -27.56 26.26
C SER A 149 16.08 -27.04 26.78
N VAL A 150 16.10 -25.90 27.47
CA VAL A 150 14.91 -25.14 27.89
C VAL A 150 13.98 -24.85 26.71
N ARG A 151 14.51 -24.29 25.61
CA ARG A 151 13.73 -24.01 24.39
C ARG A 151 13.05 -25.26 23.86
N ASN A 152 13.78 -26.38 23.78
CA ASN A 152 13.22 -27.63 23.26
C ASN A 152 12.08 -28.17 24.13
N VAL A 153 12.20 -28.07 25.45
CA VAL A 153 11.13 -28.48 26.37
C VAL A 153 9.90 -27.60 26.18
N ILE A 154 10.08 -26.28 26.15
CA ILE A 154 8.97 -25.33 25.93
C ILE A 154 8.29 -25.59 24.58
N SER A 155 9.05 -25.71 23.50
CA SER A 155 8.48 -25.90 22.15
C SER A 155 7.76 -27.25 22.00
N LYS A 156 8.20 -28.30 22.69
CA LYS A 156 7.60 -29.64 22.57
C LYS A 156 6.44 -29.88 23.54
N ARG A 157 6.49 -29.30 24.74
CA ARG A 157 5.54 -29.60 25.83
C ARG A 157 4.63 -28.44 26.21
N LEU A 158 5.00 -27.21 25.89
CA LEU A 158 4.28 -25.98 26.26
C LEU A 158 3.85 -25.17 25.03
N SER A 159 3.88 -25.76 23.83
CA SER A 159 3.25 -25.17 22.66
C SER A 159 1.71 -25.23 22.78
N PRO A 160 0.96 -24.30 22.15
CA PRO A 160 -0.50 -24.28 22.25
C PRO A 160 -1.15 -25.63 21.92
N SER A 161 -0.66 -26.30 20.88
CA SER A 161 -1.11 -27.63 20.45
C SER A 161 -0.79 -28.74 21.47
N ALA A 162 0.33 -28.64 22.19
CA ALA A 162 0.71 -29.61 23.22
C ALA A 162 -0.08 -29.42 24.53
N VAL A 163 -0.50 -28.19 24.82
CA VAL A 163 -1.38 -27.88 25.97
C VAL A 163 -2.81 -28.37 25.72
N GLU A 164 -3.32 -28.23 24.49
CA GLU A 164 -4.64 -28.72 24.11
C GLU A 164 -4.72 -30.25 24.07
N ASN A 165 -3.65 -30.93 23.63
CA ASN A 165 -3.59 -32.40 23.53
C ASN A 165 -2.34 -32.99 24.23
N PRO A 166 -2.29 -33.00 25.58
CA PRO A 166 -1.10 -33.41 26.32
C PRO A 166 -0.70 -34.89 26.11
N LYS A 167 -1.70 -35.76 25.91
CA LYS A 167 -1.50 -37.22 25.81
C LYS A 167 -0.76 -37.66 24.54
N GLU A 168 -0.82 -36.86 23.47
CA GLU A 168 -0.15 -37.17 22.20
C GLU A 168 1.35 -36.78 22.23
N HIS A 169 1.71 -35.83 23.09
CA HIS A 169 3.05 -35.22 23.16
C HIS A 169 3.87 -35.70 24.37
N ILE A 170 3.21 -36.26 25.39
CA ILE A 170 3.86 -36.92 26.52
C ILE A 170 4.06 -38.40 26.16
N LEU A 171 5.30 -38.78 25.86
CA LEU A 171 5.67 -40.18 25.69
C LEU A 171 5.51 -40.92 27.02
N THR A 172 4.40 -41.62 27.21
CA THR A 172 4.24 -42.58 28.31
C THR A 172 4.93 -43.88 27.92
N GLY A 173 6.13 -44.11 28.45
CA GLY A 173 6.76 -45.42 28.38
C GLY A 173 6.04 -46.40 29.31
N THR A 174 5.85 -47.64 28.87
CA THR A 174 5.43 -48.72 29.77
C THR A 174 6.56 -48.97 30.76
N PRO A 175 6.32 -48.96 32.09
CA PRO A 175 7.37 -49.24 33.06
C PRO A 175 7.89 -50.67 32.82
N ILE A 176 9.18 -50.79 32.55
CA ILE A 176 9.85 -52.10 32.43
C ILE A 176 9.99 -52.63 33.87
N SER A 177 9.33 -53.75 34.18
CA SER A 177 9.52 -54.44 35.46
C SER A 177 10.88 -55.12 35.47
N PHE A 178 11.82 -54.59 36.26
CA PHE A 178 13.03 -55.32 36.60
C PHE A 178 12.67 -56.42 37.61
N SER A 179 12.38 -57.62 37.10
CA SER A 179 12.34 -58.82 37.92
C SER A 179 13.74 -59.07 38.46
N ARG A 180 13.91 -58.95 39.78
CA ARG A 180 15.16 -59.21 40.49
C ARG A 180 15.56 -60.67 40.27
N CYS A 181 16.73 -60.92 39.65
CA CYS A 181 17.41 -62.22 39.74
C CYS A 181 18.06 -62.38 41.11
#